data_AF-A0A2H5UWY2-F1
#
_entry.id   AF-A0A2H5UWY2-F1
#
_cell.length_a   1.000
_cell.length_b   1.000
_cell.length_c   1.000
_cell.angle_alpha   90.00
_cell.angle_beta   90.00
_cell.angle_gamma   90.00
#
_symmetry.space_group_name_H-M   'P 1'
#
loop_
_entity.id
_entity.type
_entity.pdbx_description
1 polymer ?
#
loop_
_entity_poly.entity_id
_entity_poly.type
_entity_poly.pdbx_seq_one_letter_code
_entity_poly.pdbx_strand_id
1 'polypeptide(L)'
;MITRALGLVTLLTILQLAQGIAFNLKLVEGELYTLGHVGLGFLTFLILLGVVYSARKSGHTSANDVSFTLALYIIQGVFGLVIFAEGPEVAKAIHLFLSFFVVAASAASLSLSAVRRG
;
A
#
# COMPACT_ATOMS: atom_id res chain seq x y z
N MET A 1 -8.00 6.68 16.88
CA MET A 1 -8.45 5.64 15.91
C MET A 1 -7.60 5.64 14.64
N ILE A 2 -7.29 6.81 14.07
CA ILE A 2 -6.46 6.95 12.84
C ILE A 2 -5.11 6.23 12.94
N THR A 3 -4.34 6.41 14.02
CA THR A 3 -3.03 5.75 14.19
C THR A 3 -3.13 4.21 14.17
N ARG A 4 -4.19 3.63 14.77
CA ARG A 4 -4.42 2.18 14.75
C ARG A 4 -4.75 1.69 13.33
N ALA A 5 -5.57 2.45 12.61
CA ALA A 5 -5.89 2.14 11.22
C ALA A 5 -4.66 2.25 10.31
N LEU A 6 -3.77 3.21 10.57
CA LEU A 6 -2.46 3.29 9.90
C LEU A 6 -1.57 2.11 10.23
N GLY A 7 -1.57 1.64 11.48
CA GLY A 7 -0.87 0.40 11.85
C GLY A 7 -1.35 -0.81 11.05
N LEU A 8 -2.66 -0.93 10.85
CA LEU A 8 -3.23 -1.94 9.97
C LEU A 8 -2.78 -1.76 8.52
N VAL A 9 -2.84 -0.55 7.95
CA VAL A 9 -2.35 -0.28 6.59
C VAL A 9 -0.88 -0.67 6.45
N THR A 10 -0.02 -0.30 7.41
CA THR A 10 1.41 -0.65 7.38
C THR A 10 1.61 -2.16 7.40
N LEU A 11 0.87 -2.89 8.24
CA LEU A 11 0.93 -4.35 8.25
C LEU A 11 0.52 -4.95 6.90
N LEU A 12 -0.60 -4.47 6.33
CA LEU A 12 -1.11 -4.97 5.05
C LEU A 12 -0.15 -4.68 3.89
N THR A 13 0.50 -3.51 3.86
CA THR A 13 1.48 -3.17 2.82
C THR A 13 2.76 -4.01 2.94
N ILE A 14 3.21 -4.35 4.15
CA ILE A 14 4.32 -5.27 4.37
C ILE A 14 3.96 -6.67 3.85
N LEU A 15 2.77 -7.16 4.17
CA LEU A 15 2.29 -8.46 3.67
C LEU A 15 2.17 -8.48 2.14
N GLN A 16 1.64 -7.40 1.54
CA GLN A 16 1.61 -7.21 0.09
C GLN A 16 3.00 -7.27 -0.54
N LEU A 17 3.99 -6.58 0.04
CA LEU A 17 5.36 -6.59 -0.44
C LEU A 17 5.97 -8.01 -0.34
N ALA A 18 5.76 -8.69 0.77
CA ALA A 18 6.23 -10.06 0.95
C ALA A 18 5.62 -11.02 -0.09
N GLN A 19 4.32 -10.89 -0.38
CA GLN A 19 3.65 -11.64 -1.45
C GLN A 19 4.26 -11.32 -2.82
N GLY A 20 4.45 -10.04 -3.14
CA GLY A 20 5.04 -9.61 -4.41
C GLY A 20 6.46 -10.15 -4.63
N ILE A 21 7.28 -10.15 -3.57
CA ILE A 21 8.62 -10.76 -3.60
C ILE A 21 8.51 -12.28 -3.81
N ALA A 22 7.59 -12.94 -3.10
CA ALA A 22 7.40 -14.39 -3.24
C ALA A 22 6.98 -14.80 -4.67
N PHE A 23 6.11 -14.03 -5.33
CA PHE A 23 5.80 -14.24 -6.75
C PHE A 23 7.03 -14.06 -7.64
N ASN A 24 7.79 -12.98 -7.43
CA ASN A 24 8.97 -12.69 -8.25
C ASN A 24 10.05 -13.77 -8.13
N LEU A 25 10.19 -14.36 -6.93
CA LEU A 25 11.08 -15.48 -6.65
C LEU A 25 10.50 -16.85 -7.03
N LYS A 26 9.26 -16.90 -7.57
CA LYS A 26 8.53 -18.14 -7.89
C LYS A 26 8.42 -19.11 -6.70
N LEU A 27 8.29 -18.56 -5.49
CA LEU A 27 8.07 -19.36 -4.27
C LEU A 27 6.63 -19.82 -4.13
N VAL A 28 5.70 -19.12 -4.81
CA VAL A 28 4.27 -19.43 -4.86
C VAL A 28 3.77 -19.23 -6.30
N GLU A 29 2.91 -20.13 -6.76
CA GLU A 29 2.35 -20.11 -8.12
C GLU A 29 0.85 -20.44 -8.09
N GLY A 30 0.11 -20.01 -9.12
CA GLY A 30 -1.31 -20.31 -9.32
C GLY A 30 -2.25 -19.13 -9.11
N GLU A 31 -3.43 -19.23 -9.74
CA GLU A 31 -4.42 -18.15 -9.82
C GLU A 31 -4.96 -17.73 -8.45
N LEU A 32 -5.10 -18.66 -7.50
CA LEU A 32 -5.61 -18.36 -6.16
C LEU A 32 -4.68 -17.42 -5.38
N TYR A 33 -3.37 -17.64 -5.48
CA TYR A 33 -2.39 -16.75 -4.86
C TYR A 33 -2.47 -15.37 -5.48
N THR A 34 -2.49 -15.30 -6.82
CA THR A 34 -2.58 -14.04 -7.57
C THR A 34 -3.84 -13.26 -7.19
N LEU A 35 -4.99 -13.94 -7.15
CA LEU A 35 -6.26 -13.35 -6.72
C LEU A 35 -6.20 -12.86 -5.27
N GLY A 36 -5.60 -13.64 -4.37
CA GLY A 36 -5.40 -13.25 -2.98
C GLY A 36 -4.56 -11.99 -2.84
N HIS A 37 -3.49 -11.86 -3.63
CA HIS A 37 -2.65 -10.67 -3.65
C HIS A 37 -3.39 -9.43 -4.18
N VAL A 38 -4.14 -9.56 -5.29
CA VAL A 38 -4.96 -8.46 -5.82
C VAL A 38 -6.06 -8.06 -4.84
N GLY A 39 -6.76 -9.05 -4.27
CA GLY A 39 -7.84 -8.82 -3.31
C GLY A 39 -7.36 -8.12 -2.05
N LEU A 40 -6.22 -8.55 -1.49
CA LEU A 40 -5.58 -7.86 -0.37
C LEU A 40 -5.16 -6.43 -0.74
N GLY A 41 -4.71 -6.23 -1.98
CA GLY A 41 -4.30 -4.93 -2.48
C GLY A 41 -5.47 -3.96 -2.58
N PHE A 42 -6.61 -4.44 -3.06
CA PHE A 42 -7.85 -3.67 -3.12
C PHE A 42 -8.43 -3.37 -1.73
N LEU A 43 -8.42 -4.34 -0.82
CA LEU A 43 -8.85 -4.12 0.57
C LEU A 43 -8.00 -3.04 1.25
N THR A 44 -6.68 -3.11 1.09
CA THR A 44 -5.74 -2.12 1.64
C THR A 44 -6.01 -0.73 1.08
N PHE A 45 -6.29 -0.63 -0.22
CA PHE A 45 -6.69 0.63 -0.86
C PHE A 45 -7.94 1.23 -0.23
N LEU A 46 -9.00 0.44 -0.04
CA LEU A 46 -10.26 0.92 0.56
C LEU A 46 -10.08 1.40 2.01
N ILE A 47 -9.30 0.66 2.81
CA ILE A 47 -8.97 1.05 4.17
C ILE A 47 -8.21 2.38 4.15
N LEU A 48 -7.16 2.48 3.33
CA LEU A 48 -6.33 3.68 3.23
C LEU A 48 -7.15 4.90 2.77
N LEU A 49 -8.06 4.74 1.81
CA LEU A 49 -8.99 5.79 1.38
C LEU A 49 -9.88 6.27 2.53
N GLY A 50 -10.44 5.34 3.31
CA GLY A 50 -11.23 5.65 4.50
C GLY A 50 -10.42 6.39 5.58
N VAL A 51 -9.15 6.00 5.80
CA VAL A 51 -8.25 6.68 6.74
C VAL A 51 -7.95 8.10 6.28
N VAL A 52 -7.66 8.32 4.99
CA VAL A 52 -7.45 9.66 4.42
C VAL A 52 -8.67 10.54 4.65
N TYR A 53 -9.87 10.04 4.32
CA TYR A 53 -11.12 10.76 4.53
C TYR A 53 -11.30 11.14 6.00
N SER A 54 -11.15 10.17 6.91
CA SER A 54 -11.32 10.39 8.35
C SER A 54 -10.30 11.39 8.89
N ALA A 55 -9.02 11.26 8.51
CA ALA A 55 -7.94 12.16 8.94
C ALA A 55 -8.16 13.59 8.48
N ARG A 56 -8.60 13.80 7.23
CA ARG A 56 -8.93 15.13 6.72
C ARG A 56 -10.14 15.72 7.43
N LYS A 57 -11.22 14.93 7.57
CA LYS A 57 -12.46 15.38 8.22
C LYS A 57 -12.24 15.79 9.67
N SER A 58 -11.36 15.09 10.39
CA SER A 58 -11.06 15.39 11.79
C SER A 58 -9.92 16.40 11.98
N GLY A 59 -9.35 16.96 10.90
CA GLY A 59 -8.18 17.86 10.99
C GLY A 59 -6.93 17.19 11.59
N HIS A 60 -6.76 15.88 11.42
CA HIS A 60 -5.63 15.15 12.00
C HIS A 60 -4.29 15.63 11.41
N THR A 61 -3.27 15.79 12.26
CA THR A 61 -1.94 16.33 11.90
C THR A 61 -1.17 15.53 10.86
N SER A 62 -1.59 14.29 10.59
CA SER A 62 -0.99 13.39 9.59
C SER A 62 -1.80 13.29 8.29
N ALA A 63 -2.85 14.10 8.10
CA ALA A 63 -3.75 13.98 6.95
C ALA A 63 -3.01 14.10 5.61
N ASN A 64 -2.00 14.97 5.52
CA ASN A 64 -1.17 15.14 4.32
C ASN A 64 -0.26 13.92 4.08
N ASP A 65 0.39 13.41 5.13
CA ASP A 65 1.30 12.25 5.05
C ASP A 65 0.54 10.99 4.57
N VAL A 66 -0.66 10.76 5.12
CA VAL A 66 -1.50 9.63 4.71
C VAL A 66 -2.05 9.82 3.29
N SER A 67 -2.38 11.07 2.91
CA SER A 67 -2.80 11.37 1.52
C SER A 67 -1.67 11.07 0.52
N PHE A 68 -0.44 11.40 0.88
CA PHE A 68 0.74 11.07 0.07
C PHE A 68 0.94 9.57 -0.05
N THR A 69 0.78 8.82 1.04
CA THR A 69 0.81 7.35 1.02
C THR A 69 -0.27 6.78 0.08
N LEU A 70 -1.50 7.32 0.10
CA LEU A 70 -2.56 6.92 -0.82
C LEU A 70 -2.19 7.19 -2.28
N ALA A 71 -1.60 8.35 -2.58
CA ALA A 71 -1.16 8.68 -3.93
C ALA A 71 -0.11 7.69 -4.46
N LEU A 72 0.91 7.37 -3.64
CA LEU A 72 1.91 6.34 -3.98
C LEU A 72 1.26 4.97 -4.18
N TYR A 73 0.30 4.60 -3.33
CA TYR A 73 -0.42 3.35 -3.43
C TYR A 73 -1.21 3.24 -4.75
N ILE A 74 -1.87 4.32 -5.18
CA ILE A 74 -2.59 4.37 -6.46
C ILE A 74 -1.61 4.19 -7.62
N ILE A 75 -0.49 4.90 -7.62
CA ILE A 75 0.53 4.78 -8.68
C ILE A 75 1.07 3.35 -8.73
N GLN A 76 1.40 2.76 -7.58
CA GLN A 76 1.86 1.38 -7.49
C GLN A 76 0.82 0.38 -8.01
N GLY A 77 -0.46 0.58 -7.66
CA GLY A 77 -1.59 -0.21 -8.15
C GLY A 77 -1.77 -0.13 -9.66
N VAL A 78 -1.61 1.05 -10.27
CA VAL A 78 -1.64 1.23 -11.73
C VAL A 78 -0.57 0.38 -12.40
N PHE A 79 0.67 0.39 -11.89
CA PHE A 79 1.72 -0.49 -12.41
C PHE A 79 1.38 -1.98 -12.20
N GLY A 80 0.68 -2.33 -11.11
CA GLY A 80 0.16 -3.68 -10.91
C GLY A 80 -0.79 -4.10 -12.03
N LEU A 81 -1.74 -3.23 -12.39
CA LEU A 81 -2.66 -3.47 -13.50
C LEU A 81 -1.95 -3.59 -14.85
N VAL A 82 -0.89 -2.81 -15.08
CA VAL A 82 -0.06 -2.93 -16.29
C VAL A 82 0.60 -4.32 -16.37
N ILE A 83 1.08 -4.86 -15.25
CA ILE A 83 1.64 -6.23 -15.20
C ILE A 83 0.56 -7.27 -15.52
N PHE A 84 -0.66 -7.11 -14.98
CA PHE A 84 -1.79 -7.98 -15.29
C PHE A 84 -2.17 -7.96 -16.77
N ALA A 85 -2.01 -6.83 -17.44
CA ALA A 85 -2.25 -6.67 -18.87
C ALA A 85 -1.05 -7.09 -19.74
N GLU A 86 -0.15 -7.94 -19.21
CA GLU A 86 1.06 -8.41 -19.90
C GLU A 86 1.98 -7.27 -20.37
N GLY A 87 2.01 -6.17 -19.61
CA GLY A 87 2.90 -5.05 -19.88
C GLY A 87 4.38 -5.40 -19.79
N PRO A 88 5.26 -4.45 -20.18
CA PRO A 88 6.69 -4.71 -20.30
C PRO A 88 7.34 -5.07 -18.95
N GLU A 89 8.41 -5.87 -18.96
CA GLU A 89 9.13 -6.30 -17.74
C GLU A 89 9.60 -5.14 -16.86
N VAL A 90 9.90 -3.98 -17.44
CA VAL A 90 10.23 -2.76 -16.69
C VAL A 90 9.12 -2.34 -15.73
N ALA A 91 7.85 -2.62 -16.05
CA ALA A 91 6.71 -2.34 -15.19
C ALA A 91 6.76 -3.16 -13.90
N LYS A 92 7.24 -4.42 -13.95
CA LYS A 92 7.44 -5.26 -12.75
C LYS A 92 8.50 -4.68 -11.83
N ALA A 93 9.62 -4.23 -12.38
CA ALA A 93 10.67 -3.59 -11.60
C ALA A 93 10.19 -2.29 -10.95
N ILE A 94 9.48 -1.43 -11.70
CA ILE A 94 8.91 -0.19 -11.17
C ILE A 94 7.86 -0.49 -10.09
N HIS A 95 6.96 -1.44 -10.32
CA HIS A 95 5.96 -1.85 -9.34
C HIS A 95 6.60 -2.30 -8.02
N LEU A 96 7.61 -3.17 -8.09
CA LEU A 96 8.33 -3.65 -6.90
C LEU A 96 9.03 -2.51 -6.17
N PHE A 97 9.72 -1.64 -6.91
CA PHE A 97 10.37 -0.45 -6.34
C PHE A 97 9.35 0.45 -5.61
N LEU A 98 8.21 0.72 -6.24
CA LEU A 98 7.13 1.50 -5.64
C LEU A 98 6.53 0.81 -4.40
N SER A 99 6.46 -0.53 -4.36
CA SER A 99 6.00 -1.26 -3.17
C SER A 99 6.87 -1.00 -1.94
N PHE A 100 8.20 -0.90 -2.09
CA PHE A 100 9.08 -0.50 -0.99
C PHE A 100 8.80 0.94 -0.52
N PHE A 101 8.57 1.86 -1.46
CA PHE A 101 8.22 3.25 -1.13
C PHE A 101 6.87 3.36 -0.41
N VAL A 102 5.88 2.58 -0.82
CA VAL A 102 4.57 2.51 -0.16
C VAL A 102 4.70 2.03 1.28
N VAL A 103 5.49 0.97 1.53
CA VAL A 103 5.76 0.48 2.89
C VAL A 103 6.45 1.56 3.73
N ALA A 104 7.48 2.20 3.18
CA ALA A 104 8.21 3.27 3.87
C ALA A 104 7.31 4.48 4.17
N ALA A 105 6.50 4.94 3.20
CA ALA A 105 5.58 6.05 3.38
C ALA A 105 4.48 5.74 4.40
N SER A 106 3.98 4.50 4.41
CA SER A 106 3.00 4.04 5.41
C SER A 106 3.60 4.03 6.82
N ALA A 107 4.81 3.48 6.98
CA ALA A 107 5.52 3.45 8.26
C ALA A 107 5.87 4.86 8.77
N ALA A 108 6.27 5.77 7.88
CA ALA A 108 6.52 7.17 8.20
C ALA A 108 5.22 7.87 8.64
N SER A 109 4.13 7.68 7.90
CA SER A 109 2.82 8.26 8.24
C SER A 109 2.30 7.76 9.59
N LEU A 110 2.49 6.47 9.90
CA LEU A 110 2.19 5.88 11.21
C LEU A 110 3.03 6.53 12.32
N SER A 111 4.34 6.61 12.13
CA SER A 111 5.27 7.16 13.12
C SER A 111 4.95 8.63 13.43
N LEU A 112 4.73 9.43 12.39
CA LEU A 112 4.34 10.84 12.54
C LEU A 112 2.96 10.99 13.19
N SER A 113 2.01 10.11 12.87
CA SER A 113 0.69 10.07 13.53
C SER A 113 0.78 9.74 15.02
N ALA A 114 1.76 8.94 15.44
CA ALA A 114 1.93 8.55 16.84
C ALA A 114 2.62 9.64 17.68
N VAL A 115 3.53 10.42 17.07
CA VAL A 115 4.34 11.42 17.79
C VAL A 115 3.74 12.82 17.75
N ARG A 116 3.07 13.22 16.66
CA ARG A 116 2.41 14.52 16.55
C ARG A 116 1.09 14.50 17.30
N ARG A 117 1.14 14.75 18.61
CA ARG A 117 -0.05 15.10 19.40
C ARG A 117 -0.46 16.53 19.03
N GLY A 118 -1.54 16.65 18.27
CA GLY A 118 -2.27 17.92 18.10
C GLY A 118 -3.08 18.22 19.34
#